data_AF-A0A6N6RHT6-F1
#
_entry.id   AF-A0A6N6RHT6-F1
#
_cell.length_a   1.000
_cell.length_b   1.000
_cell.length_c   1.000
_cell.angle_alpha   90.00
_cell.angle_beta   90.00
_cell.angle_gamma   90.00
#
_symmetry.space_group_name_H-M   'P 1'
#
loop_
_entity.id
_entity.type
_entity.pdbx_description
1 polymer ?
#
loop_
_entity_poly.entity_id
_entity_poly.type
_entity_poly.pdbx_seq_one_letter_code
_entity_poly.pdbx_strand_id
1 'polypeptide(L)'
;MKKLYTYLPLLLLTAILVSCSGSKRMFKRGQEFEDAGLYEEAATSYMDALRRDDDNIEALIALREVGQIVVDNKYGYFFSAVQNGEDKEAIRYYKEAEDFRSALRRYNIDIARPSGHEEDFQLALARYLEIQYQAGRDALGRKEYETAQGIFEEILSLKDEYKDSANLLRIATARPLYAEAMEAFDNREYRRAYRILDNLENEVGEFDQSAHYKAIALRNGQYGLGIMQFENHTDFGGVESLLSSKITRNLQAKNDPFLKLIDRTMLARLTDEQIRAMSGQSDPVTAAETGQLLGAKAILVGELVSMSVEKSNLRRTRRPGYLGRRVTRTNSEGERYTTMIYDKVWYYDVEQTIKVSAILQFKLVSVETGEILLTDAITVSETDEIDYSTYSGETRYLYMGEWRNISTPQAGDRRLSDSRSKRQLDDRLKARQSLRSDEEMKQELYTDLSQRVADQIYRTFLQIED
;
A
#
# COMPACT_ATOMS: atom_id res chain seq x y z
N MET A 1 -37.08 17.70 24.14
CA MET A 1 -37.24 17.19 22.75
C MET A 1 -38.46 17.80 22.03
N LYS A 2 -38.68 19.12 22.08
CA LYS A 2 -39.83 19.78 21.41
C LYS A 2 -39.47 20.97 20.51
N LYS A 3 -38.19 21.36 20.46
CA LYS A 3 -37.70 22.47 19.60
C LYS A 3 -37.11 22.02 18.25
N LEU A 4 -36.95 20.71 18.02
CA LEU A 4 -36.35 20.20 16.77
C LEU A 4 -37.38 20.02 15.64
N TYR A 5 -38.66 19.82 15.96
CA TYR A 5 -39.73 19.58 14.97
C TYR A 5 -40.28 20.86 14.33
N THR A 6 -40.00 22.04 14.88
CA THR A 6 -40.50 23.32 14.35
C THR A 6 -39.61 23.90 13.25
N TYR A 7 -38.33 23.50 13.20
CA TYR A 7 -37.39 23.96 12.17
C TYR A 7 -37.26 23.01 10.99
N LEU A 8 -37.70 21.75 11.12
CA LEU A 8 -37.69 20.76 10.05
C LEU A 8 -38.54 21.16 8.82
N PRO A 9 -39.76 21.73 8.95
CA PRO A 9 -40.52 22.19 7.78
C PRO A 9 -39.98 23.49 7.18
N LEU A 10 -39.29 24.34 7.96
CA LEU A 10 -38.68 25.58 7.47
C LEU A 10 -37.38 25.30 6.67
N LEU A 11 -36.61 24.28 7.07
CA LEU A 11 -35.40 23.84 6.37
C LEU A 11 -35.73 23.04 5.09
N LEU A 12 -36.86 22.32 5.07
CA LEU A 12 -37.41 21.69 3.86
C LEU A 12 -37.93 22.73 2.84
N LEU A 13 -38.53 23.83 3.31
CA LEU A 13 -39.06 24.89 2.43
C LEU A 13 -37.95 25.71 1.76
N THR A 14 -36.80 25.91 2.43
CA THR A 14 -35.63 26.58 1.85
C THR A 14 -34.89 25.71 0.83
N ALA A 15 -34.96 24.39 0.92
CA ALA A 15 -34.34 23.49 -0.05
C ALA A 15 -35.09 23.48 -1.40
N ILE A 16 -36.41 23.71 -1.39
CA ILE A 16 -37.26 23.76 -2.60
C ILE A 16 -37.04 25.07 -3.39
N LEU A 17 -36.74 26.18 -2.71
CA LEU A 17 -36.56 27.50 -3.36
C LEU A 17 -35.19 27.67 -4.05
N VAL A 18 -34.18 26.86 -3.71
CA VAL A 18 -32.86 26.92 -4.38
C VAL A 18 -32.88 26.19 -5.72
N SER A 19 -33.71 25.15 -5.89
CA SER A 19 -33.85 24.38 -7.14
C SER A 19 -34.39 25.26 -8.29
N CYS A 20 -35.47 26.02 -8.08
CA CYS A 20 -36.08 26.86 -9.11
C CYS A 20 -35.19 28.04 -9.56
N SER A 21 -34.31 28.56 -8.69
CA SER A 21 -33.38 29.65 -9.05
C SER A 21 -32.29 29.18 -10.01
N GLY A 22 -31.90 27.90 -9.94
CA GLY A 22 -30.87 27.30 -10.77
C GLY A 22 -31.33 27.11 -12.21
N SER A 23 -32.55 26.61 -12.41
CA SER A 23 -33.12 26.36 -13.75
C SER A 23 -33.29 27.65 -14.55
N LYS A 24 -33.95 28.68 -13.99
CA LYS A 24 -34.14 29.98 -14.65
C LYS A 24 -32.84 30.65 -15.07
N ARG A 25 -31.79 30.54 -14.25
CA ARG A 25 -30.46 31.07 -14.57
C ARG A 25 -29.85 30.35 -15.78
N MET A 26 -29.97 29.03 -15.86
CA MET A 26 -29.46 28.24 -16.98
C MET A 26 -30.24 28.48 -18.26
N PHE A 27 -31.56 28.63 -18.15
CA PHE A 27 -32.40 29.02 -19.27
C PHE A 27 -31.98 30.38 -19.84
N LYS A 28 -31.85 31.42 -18.99
CA LYS A 28 -31.39 32.74 -19.43
C LYS A 28 -30.01 32.69 -20.07
N ARG A 29 -29.08 31.90 -19.52
CA ARG A 29 -27.75 31.70 -20.11
C ARG A 29 -27.83 31.02 -21.49
N GLY A 30 -28.76 30.08 -21.67
CA GLY A 30 -29.04 29.48 -22.97
C GLY A 30 -29.49 30.52 -23.99
N GLN A 31 -30.38 31.43 -23.59
CA GLN A 31 -30.83 32.54 -24.46
C GLN A 31 -29.66 33.46 -24.85
N GLU A 32 -28.78 33.80 -23.90
CA GLU A 32 -27.59 34.62 -24.19
C GLU A 32 -26.65 33.94 -25.21
N PHE A 33 -26.50 32.61 -25.16
CA PHE A 33 -25.74 31.85 -26.14
C PHE A 33 -26.46 31.76 -27.49
N GLU A 34 -27.77 31.56 -27.48
CA GLU A 34 -28.60 31.49 -28.69
C GLU A 34 -28.58 32.82 -29.45
N ASP A 35 -28.75 33.94 -28.76
CA ASP A 35 -28.66 35.30 -29.32
C ASP A 35 -27.27 35.58 -29.93
N ALA A 36 -26.23 34.93 -29.41
CA ALA A 36 -24.86 35.01 -29.92
C ALA A 36 -24.56 34.01 -31.06
N GLY A 37 -25.52 33.16 -31.45
CA GLY A 37 -25.35 32.11 -32.47
C GLY A 37 -24.57 30.88 -31.99
N LEU A 38 -24.34 30.74 -30.68
CA LEU A 38 -23.63 29.62 -30.04
C LEU A 38 -24.62 28.51 -29.68
N TYR A 39 -25.17 27.86 -30.72
CA TYR A 39 -26.30 26.94 -30.59
C TYR A 39 -25.99 25.68 -29.76
N GLU A 40 -24.76 25.15 -29.79
CA GLU A 40 -24.40 23.95 -29.02
C GLU A 40 -24.29 24.25 -27.51
N GLU A 41 -23.73 25.40 -27.17
CA GLU A 41 -23.66 25.93 -25.81
C GLU A 41 -25.04 26.33 -25.28
N ALA A 42 -25.89 26.88 -26.14
CA ALA A 42 -27.29 27.18 -25.84
C ALA A 42 -28.07 25.90 -25.51
N ALA A 43 -28.02 24.89 -26.37
CA ALA A 43 -28.66 23.60 -26.13
C ALA A 43 -28.15 22.93 -24.86
N THR A 44 -26.84 22.99 -24.60
CA THR A 44 -26.25 22.49 -23.36
C THR A 44 -26.83 23.20 -22.13
N SER A 45 -26.95 24.53 -22.19
CA SER A 45 -27.54 25.33 -21.11
C SER A 45 -29.03 25.04 -20.89
N TYR A 46 -29.80 24.80 -21.96
CA TYR A 46 -31.20 24.39 -21.86
C TYR A 46 -31.38 22.97 -21.29
N MET A 47 -30.55 22.01 -21.73
CA MET A 47 -30.49 20.68 -21.10
C MET A 47 -30.18 20.78 -19.59
N ASP A 48 -29.27 21.69 -19.22
CA ASP A 48 -28.91 21.95 -17.84
C ASP A 48 -30.03 22.61 -17.02
N ALA A 49 -30.88 23.44 -17.66
CA ALA A 49 -32.09 23.95 -17.04
C ALA A 49 -33.09 22.82 -16.76
N LEU A 50 -33.32 21.94 -17.74
CA LEU A 50 -34.23 20.80 -17.64
C LEU A 50 -33.77 19.73 -16.65
N ARG A 51 -32.46 19.52 -16.47
CA ARG A 51 -31.92 18.65 -15.40
C ARG A 51 -32.23 19.16 -14.00
N ARG A 52 -32.43 20.47 -13.84
CA ARG A 52 -32.68 21.13 -12.55
C ARG A 52 -34.18 21.29 -12.27
N ASP A 53 -34.97 21.37 -13.33
CA ASP A 53 -36.42 21.54 -13.33
C ASP A 53 -36.97 20.98 -14.65
N ASP A 54 -37.47 19.75 -14.61
CA ASP A 54 -37.98 19.01 -15.76
C ASP A 54 -39.33 19.55 -16.28
N ASP A 55 -40.03 20.34 -15.47
CA ASP A 55 -41.28 21.04 -15.82
C ASP A 55 -41.04 22.39 -16.51
N ASN A 56 -39.78 22.78 -16.77
CA ASN A 56 -39.47 24.03 -17.46
C ASN A 56 -39.80 23.96 -18.97
N ILE A 57 -41.07 24.22 -19.29
CA ILE A 57 -41.61 24.18 -20.66
C ILE A 57 -40.90 25.16 -21.60
N GLU A 58 -40.49 26.33 -21.12
CA GLU A 58 -39.77 27.33 -21.94
C GLU A 58 -38.41 26.78 -22.38
N ALA A 59 -37.65 26.17 -21.46
CA ALA A 59 -36.38 25.53 -21.78
C ALA A 59 -36.56 24.32 -22.70
N LEU A 60 -37.66 23.57 -22.57
CA LEU A 60 -37.96 22.43 -23.45
C LEU A 60 -38.25 22.87 -24.89
N ILE A 61 -39.02 23.95 -25.07
CA ILE A 61 -39.32 24.52 -26.39
C ILE A 61 -38.03 25.03 -27.03
N ALA A 62 -37.24 25.84 -26.30
CA ALA A 62 -35.98 26.38 -26.79
C ALA A 62 -34.97 25.27 -27.13
N LEU A 63 -34.88 24.22 -26.29
CA LEU A 63 -34.04 23.06 -26.57
C LEU A 63 -34.46 22.32 -27.85
N ARG A 64 -35.77 22.25 -28.14
CA ARG A 64 -36.25 21.60 -29.37
C ARG A 64 -35.83 22.38 -30.62
N GLU A 65 -35.97 23.70 -30.59
CA GLU A 65 -35.61 24.57 -31.72
C GLU A 65 -34.11 24.60 -31.95
N VAL A 66 -33.33 24.93 -30.92
CA VAL A 66 -31.87 24.96 -30.99
C VAL A 66 -31.30 23.55 -31.22
N GLY A 67 -31.91 22.53 -30.64
CA GLY A 67 -31.54 21.13 -30.85
C GLY A 67 -31.61 20.73 -32.33
N GLN A 68 -32.67 21.15 -33.04
CA GLN A 68 -32.79 20.93 -34.48
C GLN A 68 -31.65 21.60 -35.25
N ILE A 69 -31.35 22.87 -34.93
CA ILE A 69 -30.25 23.63 -35.56
C ILE A 69 -28.91 22.93 -35.35
N VAL A 70 -28.61 22.48 -34.12
CA VAL A 70 -27.34 21.79 -33.81
C VAL A 70 -27.25 20.47 -34.57
N VAL A 71 -28.32 19.68 -34.61
CA VAL A 71 -28.35 18.41 -35.36
C VAL A 71 -28.15 18.66 -36.86
N ASP A 72 -28.84 19.64 -37.43
CA ASP A 72 -28.72 19.98 -38.86
C ASP A 72 -27.31 20.48 -39.19
N ASN A 73 -26.71 21.29 -38.33
CA ASN A 73 -25.32 21.75 -38.49
C ASN A 73 -24.34 20.56 -38.47
N LYS A 74 -24.48 19.64 -37.51
CA LYS A 74 -23.59 18.47 -37.39
C LYS A 74 -23.73 17.54 -38.61
N TYR A 75 -24.95 17.28 -39.09
CA TYR A 75 -25.13 16.54 -40.34
C TYR A 75 -24.67 17.31 -41.58
N GLY A 76 -24.76 18.64 -41.59
CA GLY A 76 -24.19 19.49 -42.63
C GLY A 76 -22.66 19.35 -42.72
N TYR A 77 -21.97 19.35 -41.58
CA TYR A 77 -20.53 19.10 -41.52
C TYR A 77 -20.18 17.67 -41.95
N PHE A 78 -20.95 16.68 -41.52
CA PHE A 78 -20.82 15.30 -42.00
C PHE A 78 -20.94 15.22 -43.53
N PHE A 79 -22.01 15.79 -44.10
CA PHE A 79 -22.24 15.77 -45.53
C PHE A 79 -21.10 16.45 -46.30
N SER A 80 -20.62 17.61 -45.82
CA SER A 80 -19.48 18.30 -46.41
C SER A 80 -18.22 17.43 -46.38
N ALA A 81 -17.92 16.77 -45.26
CA ALA A 81 -16.76 15.88 -45.14
C ALA A 81 -16.85 14.69 -46.10
N VAL A 82 -18.04 14.09 -46.25
CA VAL A 82 -18.28 13.01 -47.23
C VAL A 82 -18.02 13.49 -48.67
N GLN A 83 -18.51 14.67 -49.05
CA GLN A 83 -18.28 15.23 -50.39
C GLN A 83 -16.81 15.53 -50.68
N ASN A 84 -16.05 15.90 -49.65
CA ASN A 84 -14.62 16.20 -49.75
C ASN A 84 -13.74 14.94 -49.65
N GLY A 85 -14.30 13.76 -49.39
CA GLY A 85 -13.54 12.52 -49.15
C GLY A 85 -12.78 12.49 -47.82
N GLU A 86 -13.18 13.34 -46.86
CA GLU A 86 -12.60 13.43 -45.52
C GLU A 86 -13.26 12.39 -44.60
N ASP A 87 -12.96 11.11 -44.85
CA ASP A 87 -13.71 10.00 -44.23
C ASP A 87 -13.59 9.98 -42.69
N LYS A 88 -12.45 10.35 -42.11
CA LYS A 88 -12.25 10.39 -40.65
C LYS A 88 -13.14 11.46 -40.00
N GLU A 89 -13.15 12.64 -40.58
CA GLU A 89 -13.95 13.79 -40.16
C GLU A 89 -15.44 13.48 -40.32
N ALA A 90 -15.83 12.84 -41.42
CA ALA A 90 -17.20 12.38 -41.64
C ALA A 90 -17.64 11.42 -40.52
N ILE A 91 -16.86 10.39 -40.22
CA ILE A 91 -17.16 9.45 -39.12
C ILE A 91 -17.35 10.19 -37.79
N ARG A 92 -16.47 11.16 -37.49
CA ARG A 92 -16.56 11.95 -36.25
C ARG A 92 -17.83 12.79 -36.22
N TYR A 93 -18.10 13.61 -37.23
CA TYR A 93 -19.29 14.48 -37.26
C TYR A 93 -20.59 13.68 -37.20
N TYR A 94 -20.64 12.53 -37.86
CA TYR A 94 -21.79 11.63 -37.79
C TYR A 94 -22.02 11.12 -36.36
N LYS A 95 -20.98 10.60 -35.70
CA LYS A 95 -21.06 10.13 -34.31
C LYS A 95 -21.48 11.26 -33.36
N GLU A 96 -20.92 12.46 -33.51
CA GLU A 96 -21.33 13.63 -32.71
C GLU A 96 -22.81 14.00 -32.91
N ALA A 97 -23.33 13.89 -34.14
CA ALA A 97 -24.75 14.11 -34.42
C ALA A 97 -25.63 13.05 -33.74
N GLU A 98 -25.25 11.76 -33.81
CA GLU A 98 -25.99 10.66 -33.18
C GLU A 98 -25.96 10.73 -31.65
N ASP A 99 -24.80 11.08 -31.06
CA ASP A 99 -24.65 11.27 -29.63
C ASP A 99 -25.52 12.42 -29.12
N PHE A 100 -25.54 13.54 -29.86
CA PHE A 100 -26.37 14.69 -29.53
C PHE A 100 -27.87 14.39 -29.68
N ARG A 101 -28.29 13.68 -30.73
CA ARG A 101 -29.67 13.19 -30.88
C ARG A 101 -30.06 12.26 -29.73
N SER A 102 -29.18 11.34 -29.35
CA SER A 102 -29.39 10.45 -28.20
C SER A 102 -29.49 11.24 -26.89
N ALA A 103 -28.73 12.33 -26.75
CA ALA A 103 -28.84 13.23 -25.61
C ALA A 103 -30.19 13.93 -25.52
N LEU A 104 -30.75 14.36 -26.65
CA LEU A 104 -32.06 15.02 -26.76
C LEU A 104 -33.23 14.07 -26.47
N ARG A 105 -33.12 12.79 -26.85
CA ARG A 105 -34.13 11.76 -26.55
C ARG A 105 -34.42 11.62 -25.05
N ARG A 106 -33.46 11.93 -24.18
CA ARG A 106 -33.66 11.95 -22.72
C ARG A 106 -34.71 12.97 -22.27
N TYR A 107 -34.99 13.98 -23.09
CA TYR A 107 -36.01 15.00 -22.87
C TYR A 107 -37.24 14.80 -23.76
N ASN A 108 -37.42 13.59 -24.32
CA ASN A 108 -38.50 13.26 -25.27
C ASN A 108 -38.48 14.15 -26.53
N ILE A 109 -37.30 14.63 -26.93
CA ILE A 109 -37.09 15.32 -28.20
C ILE A 109 -36.45 14.31 -29.15
N ASP A 110 -37.20 13.87 -30.16
CA ASP A 110 -36.69 13.01 -31.22
C ASP A 110 -36.60 13.81 -32.52
N ILE A 111 -35.38 14.09 -32.94
CA ILE A 111 -35.08 14.72 -34.22
C ILE A 111 -34.79 13.61 -35.21
N ALA A 112 -35.41 13.66 -36.39
CA ALA A 112 -35.21 12.65 -37.42
C ALA A 112 -33.79 12.71 -38.01
N ARG A 113 -33.26 11.55 -38.40
CA ARG A 113 -32.04 11.48 -39.21
C ARG A 113 -32.38 11.96 -40.62
N PRO A 114 -31.56 12.79 -41.27
CA PRO A 114 -31.69 13.02 -42.70
C PRO A 114 -31.55 11.70 -43.49
N SER A 115 -32.36 11.53 -44.54
CA SER A 115 -32.37 10.32 -45.36
C SER A 115 -31.01 10.10 -46.04
N GLY A 116 -30.59 8.84 -46.22
CA GLY A 116 -29.34 8.46 -46.88
C GLY A 116 -28.07 8.61 -46.02
N HIS A 117 -28.09 9.41 -44.95
CA HIS A 117 -26.88 9.71 -44.15
C HIS A 117 -26.31 8.48 -43.43
N GLU A 118 -27.14 7.50 -43.07
CA GLU A 118 -26.66 6.22 -42.54
C GLU A 118 -25.84 5.46 -43.61
N GLU A 119 -26.35 5.38 -44.84
CA GLU A 119 -25.66 4.67 -45.92
C GLU A 119 -24.34 5.37 -46.27
N ASP A 120 -24.35 6.70 -46.36
CA ASP A 120 -23.14 7.51 -46.58
C ASP A 120 -22.11 7.30 -45.46
N PHE A 121 -22.56 7.21 -44.20
CA PHE A 121 -21.69 6.94 -43.06
C PHE A 121 -21.06 5.55 -43.16
N GLN A 122 -21.84 4.52 -43.46
CA GLN A 122 -21.33 3.16 -43.62
C GLN A 122 -20.31 3.07 -44.77
N LEU A 123 -20.51 3.81 -45.86
CA LEU A 123 -19.56 3.89 -46.97
C LEU A 123 -18.25 4.61 -46.57
N ALA A 124 -18.34 5.76 -45.89
CA ALA A 124 -17.17 6.48 -45.39
C ALA A 124 -16.38 5.64 -44.38
N LEU A 125 -17.08 4.98 -43.45
CA LEU A 125 -16.50 4.05 -42.48
C LEU A 125 -15.79 2.88 -43.19
N ALA A 126 -16.43 2.25 -44.17
CA ALA A 126 -15.83 1.15 -44.91
C ALA A 126 -14.54 1.54 -45.65
N ARG A 127 -14.53 2.71 -46.31
CA ARG A 127 -13.32 3.25 -46.98
C ARG A 127 -12.22 3.56 -45.99
N TYR A 128 -12.54 4.27 -44.91
CA TYR A 128 -11.57 4.63 -43.87
C TYR A 128 -10.90 3.41 -43.27
N LEU A 129 -11.70 2.42 -42.85
CA LEU A 129 -11.19 1.19 -42.24
C LEU A 129 -10.32 0.40 -43.22
N GLU A 130 -10.64 0.36 -44.51
CA GLU A 130 -9.79 -0.30 -45.51
C GLU A 130 -8.42 0.39 -45.64
N ILE A 131 -8.41 1.72 -45.74
CA ILE A 131 -7.17 2.52 -45.84
C ILE A 131 -6.30 2.31 -44.60
N GLN A 132 -6.89 2.46 -43.41
CA GLN A 132 -6.17 2.26 -42.15
C GLN A 132 -5.65 0.83 -42.02
N TYR A 133 -6.45 -0.16 -42.41
CA TYR A 133 -6.05 -1.55 -42.35
C TYR A 133 -4.82 -1.85 -43.23
N GLN A 134 -4.78 -1.32 -44.46
CA GLN A 134 -3.58 -1.46 -45.30
C GLN A 134 -2.40 -0.69 -44.71
N ALA A 135 -2.61 0.54 -44.21
CA ALA A 135 -1.54 1.33 -43.57
C ALA A 135 -0.93 0.61 -42.34
N GLY A 136 -1.76 0.00 -41.50
CA GLY A 136 -1.32 -0.79 -40.35
C GLY A 136 -0.52 -2.03 -40.76
N ARG A 137 -0.93 -2.71 -41.84
CA ARG A 137 -0.19 -3.85 -42.42
C ARG A 137 1.16 -3.43 -43.00
N ASP A 138 1.21 -2.29 -43.68
CA ASP A 138 2.45 -1.73 -44.22
C ASP A 138 3.40 -1.29 -43.09
N ALA A 139 2.88 -0.71 -42.02
CA ALA A 139 3.65 -0.40 -40.81
C ALA A 139 4.22 -1.67 -40.16
N LEU A 140 3.41 -2.74 -40.02
CA LEU A 140 3.89 -4.05 -39.55
C LEU A 140 5.00 -4.62 -40.45
N GLY A 141 4.82 -4.56 -41.77
CA GLY A 141 5.83 -5.02 -42.75
C GLY A 141 7.16 -4.26 -42.64
N ARG A 142 7.10 -2.97 -42.28
CA ARG A 142 8.26 -2.12 -42.00
C ARG A 142 8.79 -2.23 -40.56
N LYS A 143 8.17 -3.06 -39.72
CA LYS A 143 8.45 -3.22 -38.28
C LYS A 143 8.24 -1.94 -37.46
N GLU A 144 7.39 -1.03 -37.95
CA GLU A 144 6.94 0.17 -37.23
C GLU A 144 5.81 -0.22 -36.27
N TYR A 145 6.15 -0.99 -35.23
CA TYR A 145 5.17 -1.64 -34.36
C TYR A 145 4.28 -0.67 -33.58
N GLU A 146 4.83 0.42 -33.06
CA GLU A 146 4.06 1.46 -32.35
C GLU A 146 3.03 2.12 -33.27
N THR A 147 3.43 2.47 -34.49
CA THR A 147 2.53 3.00 -35.53
C THR A 147 1.42 1.99 -35.86
N ALA A 148 1.79 0.73 -36.09
CA ALA A 148 0.82 -0.32 -36.38
C ALA A 148 -0.17 -0.53 -35.24
N GLN A 149 0.31 -0.54 -34.00
CA GLN A 149 -0.52 -0.68 -32.80
C GLN A 149 -1.58 0.41 -32.74
N GLY A 150 -1.18 1.69 -32.83
CA GLY A 150 -2.12 2.81 -32.80
C GLY A 150 -3.17 2.75 -33.91
N ILE A 151 -2.78 2.32 -35.12
CA ILE A 151 -3.72 2.15 -36.24
C ILE A 151 -4.74 1.03 -35.96
N PHE A 152 -4.30 -0.14 -35.48
CA PHE A 152 -5.23 -1.25 -35.22
C PHE A 152 -6.10 -1.01 -33.98
N GLU A 153 -5.61 -0.29 -32.96
CA GLU A 153 -6.42 0.21 -31.86
C GLU A 153 -7.53 1.15 -32.36
N GLU A 154 -7.20 2.09 -33.26
CA GLU A 154 -8.19 2.99 -33.86
C GLU A 154 -9.25 2.20 -34.64
N ILE A 155 -8.84 1.25 -35.49
CA ILE A 155 -9.75 0.37 -36.24
C ILE A 155 -10.72 -0.35 -35.29
N LEU A 156 -10.21 -0.98 -34.24
CA LEU A 156 -11.02 -1.76 -33.31
C LEU A 156 -11.93 -0.86 -32.45
N SER A 157 -11.52 0.38 -32.16
CA SER A 157 -12.40 1.36 -31.50
C SER A 157 -13.58 1.82 -32.36
N LEU A 158 -13.44 1.74 -33.68
CA LEU A 158 -14.50 2.07 -34.63
C LEU A 158 -15.36 0.86 -34.97
N LYS A 159 -14.76 -0.33 -35.03
CA LYS A 159 -15.43 -1.61 -35.30
C LYS A 159 -14.64 -2.77 -34.70
N ASP A 160 -15.11 -3.26 -33.56
CA ASP A 160 -14.51 -4.34 -32.76
C ASP A 160 -14.19 -5.60 -33.59
N GLU A 161 -15.06 -5.95 -34.55
CA GLU A 161 -14.90 -7.09 -35.44
C GLU A 161 -14.58 -6.64 -36.88
N TYR A 162 -13.38 -6.09 -37.09
CA TYR A 162 -12.89 -5.73 -38.42
C TYR A 162 -11.75 -6.63 -38.89
N LYS A 163 -12.08 -7.60 -39.76
CA LYS A 163 -11.14 -8.57 -40.34
C LYS A 163 -10.31 -9.26 -39.23
N ASP A 164 -9.00 -9.39 -39.41
CA ASP A 164 -8.04 -9.93 -38.45
C ASP A 164 -7.30 -8.83 -37.66
N SER A 165 -7.86 -7.61 -37.58
CA SER A 165 -7.20 -6.46 -36.92
C SER A 165 -6.86 -6.72 -35.45
N ALA A 166 -7.69 -7.50 -34.72
CA ALA A 166 -7.40 -7.91 -33.35
C ALA A 166 -6.12 -8.78 -33.27
N ASN A 167 -5.92 -9.68 -34.24
CA ASN A 167 -4.71 -10.50 -34.31
C ASN A 167 -3.49 -9.67 -34.75
N LEU A 168 -3.67 -8.73 -35.69
CA LEU A 168 -2.60 -7.83 -36.12
C LEU A 168 -2.17 -6.87 -35.01
N LEU A 169 -3.10 -6.37 -34.20
CA LEU A 169 -2.81 -5.61 -32.98
C LEU A 169 -2.00 -6.45 -32.01
N ARG A 170 -2.45 -7.68 -31.70
CA ARG A 170 -1.70 -8.61 -30.85
C ARG A 170 -0.27 -8.81 -31.35
N ILE A 171 -0.08 -8.96 -32.66
CA ILE A 171 1.26 -9.09 -33.26
C ILE A 171 2.09 -7.81 -33.09
N ALA A 172 1.49 -6.63 -33.32
CA ALA A 172 2.16 -5.34 -33.17
C ALA A 172 2.63 -5.11 -31.73
N THR A 173 1.82 -5.46 -30.74
CA THR A 173 2.16 -5.35 -29.31
C THR A 173 3.20 -6.39 -28.88
N ALA A 174 3.05 -7.65 -29.30
CA ALA A 174 3.89 -8.74 -28.79
C ALA A 174 5.32 -8.75 -29.34
N ARG A 175 5.49 -8.46 -30.65
CA ARG A 175 6.80 -8.55 -31.32
C ARG A 175 7.90 -7.68 -30.69
N PRO A 176 7.70 -6.39 -30.37
CA PRO A 176 8.75 -5.58 -29.76
C PRO A 176 9.14 -6.10 -28.37
N LEU A 177 8.17 -6.47 -27.53
CA LEU A 177 8.42 -7.06 -26.22
C LEU A 177 9.16 -8.39 -26.32
N TYR A 178 8.78 -9.25 -27.26
CA TYR A 178 9.45 -10.53 -27.48
C TYR A 178 10.90 -10.33 -27.93
N ALA A 179 11.14 -9.39 -28.86
CA ALA A 179 12.49 -9.07 -29.32
C ALA A 179 13.37 -8.52 -28.19
N GLU A 180 12.86 -7.60 -27.37
CA GLU A 180 13.57 -7.07 -26.21
C GLU A 180 13.88 -8.17 -25.18
N ALA A 181 12.91 -9.06 -24.92
CA ALA A 181 13.14 -10.21 -24.05
C ALA A 181 14.24 -11.13 -24.57
N MET A 182 14.29 -11.38 -25.88
CA MET A 182 15.34 -12.21 -26.48
C MET A 182 16.71 -11.54 -26.43
N GLU A 183 16.78 -10.22 -26.64
CA GLU A 183 18.02 -9.45 -26.46
C GLU A 183 18.53 -9.55 -25.01
N ALA A 184 17.65 -9.33 -24.02
CA ALA A 184 17.99 -9.51 -22.61
C ALA A 184 18.43 -10.96 -22.32
N PHE A 185 17.76 -11.95 -22.91
CA PHE A 185 18.10 -13.36 -22.75
C PHE A 185 19.48 -13.70 -23.30
N ASP A 186 19.81 -13.20 -24.50
CA ASP A 186 21.10 -13.40 -25.16
C ASP A 186 22.24 -12.72 -24.39
N ASN A 187 21.96 -11.58 -23.75
CA ASN A 187 22.87 -10.88 -22.84
C ASN A 187 22.98 -11.56 -21.46
N ARG A 188 22.28 -12.69 -21.23
CA ARG A 188 22.20 -13.43 -19.96
C ARG A 188 21.55 -12.64 -18.81
N GLU A 189 20.82 -11.58 -19.13
CA GLU A 189 20.01 -10.79 -18.21
C GLU A 189 18.69 -11.52 -17.89
N TYR A 190 18.78 -12.75 -17.37
CA TYR A 190 17.64 -13.67 -17.29
C TYR A 190 16.48 -13.14 -16.44
N ARG A 191 16.74 -12.38 -15.37
CA ARG A 191 15.67 -11.75 -14.57
C ARG A 191 14.92 -10.69 -15.36
N ARG A 192 15.62 -9.90 -16.17
CA ARG A 192 15.01 -8.91 -17.05
C ARG A 192 14.21 -9.59 -18.15
N ALA A 193 14.80 -10.58 -18.83
CA ALA A 193 14.12 -11.37 -19.86
C ALA A 193 12.82 -11.98 -19.33
N TYR A 194 12.84 -12.59 -18.14
CA TYR A 194 11.65 -13.13 -17.49
C TYR A 194 10.58 -12.05 -17.24
N ARG A 195 10.95 -10.88 -16.70
CA ARG A 195 10.00 -9.79 -16.45
C ARG A 195 9.33 -9.30 -17.73
N ILE A 196 10.09 -9.14 -18.81
CA ILE A 196 9.54 -8.72 -20.10
C ILE A 196 8.59 -9.79 -20.66
N LEU A 197 8.97 -11.07 -20.60
CA LEU A 197 8.12 -12.18 -21.06
C LEU A 197 6.87 -12.35 -20.19
N ASP A 198 6.96 -12.14 -18.88
CA ASP A 198 5.82 -12.14 -17.99
C ASP A 198 4.85 -11.01 -18.34
N ASN A 199 5.37 -9.80 -18.58
CA ASN A 199 4.55 -8.68 -19.03
C ASN A 199 3.86 -8.98 -20.37
N LEU A 200 4.62 -9.49 -21.35
CA LEU A 200 4.09 -9.89 -22.64
C LEU A 200 2.92 -10.87 -22.48
N GLU A 201 3.10 -11.93 -21.69
CA GLU A 201 2.06 -12.95 -21.51
C GLU A 201 0.84 -12.44 -20.75
N ASN A 202 1.02 -11.48 -19.84
CA ASN A 202 -0.09 -10.82 -19.16
C ASN A 202 -0.89 -9.91 -20.10
N GLU A 203 -0.24 -9.26 -21.07
CA GLU A 203 -0.88 -8.35 -22.02
C GLU A 203 -1.60 -9.09 -23.16
N VAL A 204 -0.95 -10.09 -23.78
CA VAL A 204 -1.43 -10.70 -25.04
C VAL A 204 -1.50 -12.24 -25.02
N GLY A 205 -1.21 -12.86 -23.87
CA GLY A 205 -1.06 -14.31 -23.74
C GLY A 205 0.25 -14.83 -24.34
N GLU A 206 0.38 -16.15 -24.42
CA GLU A 206 1.56 -16.80 -25.00
C GLU A 206 1.77 -16.35 -26.45
N PHE A 207 3.00 -15.99 -26.80
CA PHE A 207 3.38 -15.54 -28.14
C PHE A 207 4.69 -16.20 -28.56
N ASP A 208 4.73 -16.74 -29.77
CA ASP A 208 5.84 -17.55 -30.28
C ASP A 208 6.29 -18.62 -29.28
N GLN A 209 7.45 -18.48 -28.65
CA GLN A 209 7.97 -19.40 -27.62
C GLN A 209 8.12 -18.72 -26.25
N SER A 210 7.31 -17.70 -25.96
CA SER A 210 7.43 -16.89 -24.74
C SER A 210 7.45 -17.75 -23.48
N ALA A 211 6.56 -18.74 -23.37
CA ALA A 211 6.43 -19.60 -22.20
C ALA A 211 7.68 -20.47 -21.99
N HIS A 212 8.28 -20.95 -23.09
CA HIS A 212 9.51 -21.73 -23.06
C HIS A 212 10.69 -20.91 -22.56
N TYR A 213 10.92 -19.73 -23.16
CA TYR A 213 12.03 -18.86 -22.78
C TYR A 213 11.83 -18.26 -21.39
N LYS A 214 10.59 -17.96 -20.98
CA LYS A 214 10.27 -17.51 -19.63
C LYS A 214 10.63 -18.56 -18.59
N ALA A 215 10.30 -19.82 -18.84
CA ALA A 215 10.68 -20.91 -17.94
C ALA A 215 12.21 -21.11 -17.84
N ILE A 216 12.95 -20.92 -18.95
CA ILE A 216 14.41 -20.99 -18.94
C ILE A 216 15.02 -19.77 -18.23
N ALA A 217 14.52 -18.57 -18.52
CA ALA A 217 14.95 -17.32 -17.90
C ALA A 217 14.74 -17.37 -16.38
N LEU A 218 13.59 -17.87 -15.93
CA LEU A 218 13.36 -18.13 -14.51
C LEU A 218 14.45 -19.04 -13.95
N ARG A 219 14.63 -20.23 -14.54
CA ARG A 219 15.59 -21.24 -14.08
C ARG A 219 17.02 -20.72 -13.99
N ASN A 220 17.48 -20.02 -15.02
CA ASN A 220 18.85 -19.51 -15.11
C ASN A 220 19.06 -18.27 -14.25
N GLY A 221 18.02 -17.46 -14.05
CA GLY A 221 18.00 -16.33 -13.14
C GLY A 221 17.84 -16.70 -11.67
N GLN A 222 17.58 -17.98 -11.34
CA GLN A 222 17.48 -18.37 -9.92
C GLN A 222 18.85 -18.28 -9.25
N TYR A 223 18.87 -17.65 -8.09
CA TYR A 223 19.99 -17.65 -7.16
C TYR A 223 19.72 -18.64 -6.03
N GLY A 224 20.48 -19.73 -6.03
CA GLY A 224 20.43 -20.71 -4.95
C GLY A 224 21.10 -20.16 -3.69
N LEU A 225 20.36 -20.00 -2.60
CA LEU A 225 20.89 -19.61 -1.30
C LEU A 225 20.84 -20.81 -0.34
N GLY A 226 22.01 -21.29 0.07
CA GLY A 226 22.13 -22.25 1.15
C GLY A 226 22.13 -21.55 2.51
N ILE A 227 21.33 -22.01 3.45
CA ILE A 227 21.34 -21.51 4.83
C ILE A 227 21.91 -22.61 5.72
N MET A 228 23.04 -22.33 6.36
CA MET A 228 23.62 -23.23 7.36
C MET A 228 22.91 -23.07 8.69
N GLN A 229 23.00 -24.10 9.54
CA GLN A 229 22.63 -23.94 10.93
C GLN A 229 23.52 -22.88 11.56
N PHE A 230 22.90 -21.90 12.22
CA PHE A 230 23.63 -20.86 12.94
C PHE A 230 24.33 -21.48 14.15
N GLU A 231 25.55 -21.03 14.44
CA GLU A 231 26.25 -21.41 15.67
C GLU A 231 25.72 -20.63 16.87
N ASN A 232 25.89 -21.19 18.05
CA ASN A 232 25.44 -20.58 19.30
C ASN A 232 26.55 -20.69 20.34
N HIS A 233 27.19 -19.56 20.64
CA HIS A 233 28.27 -19.48 21.63
C HIS A 233 27.77 -18.97 22.98
N THR A 234 26.47 -19.10 23.24
CA THR A 234 25.82 -18.66 24.49
C THR A 234 25.31 -19.86 25.29
N ASP A 235 24.98 -19.62 26.56
CA ASP A 235 24.40 -20.65 27.44
C ASP A 235 22.90 -20.92 27.17
N PHE A 236 22.32 -20.32 26.15
CA PHE A 236 20.89 -20.41 25.84
C PHE A 236 20.65 -21.42 24.72
N GLY A 237 20.25 -22.65 25.04
CA GLY A 237 20.06 -23.72 24.05
C GLY A 237 18.86 -23.53 23.12
N GLY A 238 18.92 -24.13 21.92
CA GLY A 238 17.83 -24.18 20.95
C GLY A 238 17.69 -22.92 20.09
N VAL A 239 18.54 -21.91 20.30
CA VAL A 239 18.49 -20.63 19.59
C VAL A 239 19.00 -20.78 18.15
N GLU A 240 19.99 -21.64 17.92
CA GLU A 240 20.55 -21.98 16.61
C GLU A 240 19.48 -22.40 15.59
N SER A 241 18.64 -23.36 15.97
CA SER A 241 17.56 -23.88 15.13
C SER A 241 16.44 -22.85 14.92
N LEU A 242 16.15 -22.06 15.96
CA LEU A 242 15.13 -21.02 15.92
C LEU A 242 15.51 -19.89 14.97
N LEU A 243 16.73 -19.37 15.07
CA LEU A 243 17.24 -18.32 14.19
C LEU A 243 17.27 -18.80 12.74
N SER A 244 17.82 -19.99 12.48
CA SER A 244 17.89 -20.57 11.14
C SER A 244 16.49 -20.72 10.52
N SER A 245 15.52 -21.19 11.30
CA SER A 245 14.13 -21.36 10.86
C SER A 245 13.42 -20.03 10.61
N LYS A 246 13.60 -19.03 11.48
CA LYS A 246 13.00 -17.70 11.31
C LYS A 246 13.60 -16.97 10.11
N ILE A 247 14.92 -17.01 9.92
CA ILE A 247 15.59 -16.40 8.77
C ILE A 247 15.10 -17.04 7.46
N THR A 248 15.07 -18.38 7.40
CA THR A 248 14.52 -19.12 6.26
C THR A 248 13.08 -18.69 5.96
N ARG A 249 12.22 -18.62 6.99
CA ARG A 249 10.83 -18.17 6.83
C ARG A 249 10.72 -16.73 6.33
N ASN A 250 11.53 -15.81 6.87
CA ASN A 250 11.52 -14.41 6.48
C ASN A 250 11.98 -14.22 5.03
N LEU A 251 12.94 -15.03 4.57
CA LEU A 251 13.37 -15.07 3.17
C LEU A 251 12.31 -15.70 2.26
N GLN A 252 11.65 -16.79 2.66
CA GLN A 252 10.53 -17.38 1.91
C GLN A 252 9.37 -16.41 1.77
N ALA A 253 9.08 -15.63 2.82
CA ALA A 253 8.02 -14.63 2.83
C ALA A 253 8.22 -13.49 1.82
N LYS A 254 9.43 -13.33 1.27
CA LYS A 254 9.68 -12.41 0.15
C LYS A 254 8.97 -12.83 -1.13
N ASN A 255 8.63 -14.12 -1.28
CA ASN A 255 7.96 -14.70 -2.46
C ASN A 255 8.66 -14.36 -3.79
N ASP A 256 10.00 -14.27 -3.75
CA ASP A 256 10.80 -13.94 -4.92
C ASP A 256 11.08 -15.22 -5.74
N PRO A 257 10.61 -15.32 -7.00
CA PRO A 257 10.77 -16.52 -7.82
C PRO A 257 12.24 -16.81 -8.19
N PHE A 258 13.12 -15.81 -8.07
CA PHE A 258 14.55 -15.94 -8.30
C PHE A 258 15.34 -16.29 -7.03
N LEU A 259 14.76 -16.17 -5.84
CA LEU A 259 15.42 -16.63 -4.61
C LEU A 259 15.06 -18.09 -4.32
N LYS A 260 16.00 -19.00 -4.60
CA LYS A 260 15.81 -20.43 -4.31
C LYS A 260 16.52 -20.80 -3.02
N LEU A 261 15.77 -20.97 -1.94
CA LEU A 261 16.33 -21.48 -0.69
C LEU A 261 16.58 -22.98 -0.78
N ILE A 262 17.77 -23.40 -0.38
CA ILE A 262 18.18 -24.80 -0.41
C ILE A 262 18.33 -25.28 1.04
N ASP A 263 17.44 -26.18 1.45
CA ASP A 263 17.49 -26.82 2.78
C ASP A 263 18.65 -27.81 2.83
N ARG A 264 19.57 -27.56 3.76
CA ARG A 264 20.84 -28.26 3.90
C ARG A 264 20.79 -29.42 4.90
N THR A 265 19.62 -29.83 5.37
CA THR A 265 19.46 -31.14 6.05
C THR A 265 19.90 -32.32 5.15
N MET A 266 20.03 -32.11 3.83
CA MET A 266 20.68 -33.03 2.88
C MET A 266 22.20 -32.85 2.69
N LEU A 267 22.84 -31.85 3.32
CA LEU A 267 24.29 -31.56 3.26
C LEU A 267 25.10 -32.17 4.41
N ALA A 268 24.57 -33.22 5.07
CA ALA A 268 25.28 -34.03 6.07
C ALA A 268 26.57 -34.72 5.58
N ARG A 269 27.08 -34.34 4.39
CA ARG A 269 28.34 -34.76 3.77
C ARG A 269 29.39 -33.66 3.69
N LEU A 270 29.06 -32.40 4.01
CA LEU A 270 30.07 -31.37 4.19
C LEU A 270 30.74 -31.61 5.55
N THR A 271 32.03 -31.90 5.55
CA THR A 271 32.76 -32.17 6.79
C THR A 271 32.98 -30.87 7.57
N ASP A 272 33.08 -30.94 8.89
CA ASP A 272 33.42 -29.77 9.75
C ASP A 272 34.75 -29.11 9.33
N GLU A 273 35.64 -29.85 8.66
CA GLU A 273 36.85 -29.33 8.03
C GLU A 273 36.58 -28.45 6.81
N GLN A 274 35.64 -28.82 5.95
CA GLN A 274 35.23 -28.04 4.78
C GLN A 274 34.50 -26.75 5.19
N ILE A 275 33.69 -26.81 6.24
CA ILE A 275 33.01 -25.62 6.81
C ILE A 275 34.04 -24.67 7.45
N ARG A 276 35.02 -25.19 8.19
CA ARG A 276 36.08 -24.39 8.81
C ARG A 276 37.02 -23.73 7.80
N ALA A 277 37.31 -24.39 6.68
CA ALA A 277 38.05 -23.80 5.57
C ALA A 277 37.33 -22.57 4.99
N MET A 278 36.01 -22.64 4.78
CA MET A 278 35.18 -21.51 4.35
C MET A 278 35.02 -20.42 5.42
N SER A 279 35.21 -20.78 6.70
CA SER A 279 35.11 -19.84 7.82
C SER A 279 36.36 -18.96 8.01
N GLY A 280 37.47 -19.27 7.32
CA GLY A 280 38.70 -18.48 7.32
C GLY A 280 39.80 -18.97 8.28
N GLN A 281 39.80 -20.24 8.72
CA GLN A 281 40.83 -20.76 9.64
C GLN A 281 41.95 -21.61 9.01
N SER A 282 41.95 -21.92 7.69
CA SER A 282 43.13 -22.48 6.99
C SER A 282 42.97 -22.60 5.46
N ASP A 283 44.10 -22.82 4.78
CA ASP A 283 44.52 -22.68 3.35
C ASP A 283 43.46 -22.62 2.20
N PRO A 284 43.66 -21.77 1.16
CA PRO A 284 42.70 -21.49 0.07
C PRO A 284 42.42 -22.62 -0.94
N VAL A 285 43.03 -23.80 -0.80
CA VAL A 285 43.10 -24.79 -1.89
C VAL A 285 41.90 -25.77 -1.89
N THR A 286 41.06 -25.79 -0.86
CA THR A 286 39.91 -26.71 -0.75
C THR A 286 38.54 -26.07 -1.01
N ALA A 287 38.50 -24.84 -1.53
CA ALA A 287 37.24 -24.17 -1.88
C ALA A 287 36.69 -24.62 -3.25
N ALA A 288 37.58 -24.96 -4.20
CA ALA A 288 37.24 -25.18 -5.61
C ALA A 288 36.51 -26.50 -5.92
N GLU A 289 36.58 -27.52 -5.06
CA GLU A 289 35.92 -28.82 -5.31
C GLU A 289 34.42 -28.84 -4.89
N THR A 290 33.92 -27.76 -4.28
CA THR A 290 32.58 -27.69 -3.66
C THR A 290 31.50 -27.10 -4.59
N GLY A 291 31.87 -26.62 -5.78
CA GLY A 291 30.94 -26.04 -6.76
C GLY A 291 29.90 -27.02 -7.34
N GLN A 292 30.06 -28.33 -7.11
CA GLN A 292 29.12 -29.36 -7.58
C GLN A 292 28.06 -29.80 -6.55
N LEU A 293 28.00 -29.18 -5.36
CA LEU A 293 27.03 -29.56 -4.35
C LEU A 293 25.77 -28.65 -4.39
N LEU A 294 24.71 -29.19 -5.01
CA LEU A 294 23.29 -28.83 -4.83
C LEU A 294 22.77 -27.50 -5.43
N GLY A 295 23.52 -26.82 -6.31
CA GLY A 295 22.99 -25.65 -7.05
C GLY A 295 22.82 -24.37 -6.21
N ALA A 296 23.51 -24.28 -5.07
CA ALA A 296 23.64 -23.04 -4.30
C ALA A 296 24.74 -22.16 -4.92
N LYS A 297 24.44 -20.88 -5.15
CA LYS A 297 25.39 -19.85 -5.59
C LYS A 297 26.09 -19.18 -4.38
N ALA A 298 25.41 -19.10 -3.24
CA ALA A 298 26.02 -18.62 -1.99
C ALA A 298 25.51 -19.37 -0.75
N ILE A 299 26.25 -19.20 0.35
CA ILE A 299 26.01 -19.81 1.65
C ILE A 299 25.93 -18.72 2.72
N LEU A 300 24.84 -18.72 3.47
CA LEU A 300 24.69 -17.96 4.69
C LEU A 300 25.17 -18.80 5.87
N VAL A 301 26.16 -18.29 6.59
CA VAL A 301 26.60 -18.78 7.90
C VAL A 301 26.52 -17.65 8.91
N GLY A 302 26.32 -17.99 10.18
CA GLY A 302 26.35 -17.01 11.25
C GLY A 302 26.39 -17.65 12.62
N GLU A 303 26.64 -16.82 13.61
CA GLU A 303 26.86 -17.22 14.99
C GLU A 303 26.21 -16.21 15.95
N LEU A 304 25.53 -16.74 16.97
CA LEU A 304 25.11 -15.94 18.12
C LEU A 304 26.32 -15.81 19.05
N VAL A 305 26.99 -14.66 18.96
CA VAL A 305 28.23 -14.36 19.69
C VAL A 305 27.97 -14.15 21.17
N SER A 306 26.90 -13.42 21.50
CA SER A 306 26.55 -13.14 22.89
C SER A 306 25.05 -12.93 23.04
N MET A 307 24.55 -13.30 24.23
CA MET A 307 23.24 -12.90 24.71
C MET A 307 23.30 -12.74 26.22
N SER A 308 22.66 -11.69 26.74
CA SER A 308 22.60 -11.39 28.17
C SER A 308 21.21 -10.99 28.60
N VAL A 309 20.86 -11.36 29.83
CA VAL A 309 19.65 -10.93 30.52
C VAL A 309 20.07 -10.23 31.81
N GLU A 310 19.92 -8.92 31.84
CA GLU A 310 20.29 -8.06 32.96
C GLU A 310 19.03 -7.58 33.68
N LYS A 311 18.76 -8.14 34.86
CA LYS A 311 17.60 -7.74 35.68
C LYS A 311 18.09 -6.96 36.91
N SER A 312 17.60 -5.74 37.06
CA SER A 312 17.91 -4.92 38.23
C SER A 312 17.26 -5.49 39.50
N ASN A 313 17.85 -5.17 40.65
CA ASN A 313 17.19 -5.41 41.93
C ASN A 313 15.91 -4.56 42.02
N LEU A 314 14.87 -5.10 42.66
CA LEU A 314 13.63 -4.38 42.94
C LEU A 314 13.91 -3.26 43.94
N ARG A 315 13.82 -2.00 43.50
CA ARG A 315 14.06 -0.84 44.37
C ARG A 315 12.73 -0.37 44.97
N ARG A 316 12.58 -0.53 46.27
CA ARG A 316 11.40 -0.06 47.02
C ARG A 316 11.76 1.16 47.87
N THR A 317 11.24 2.32 47.50
CA THR A 317 11.50 3.61 48.16
C THR A 317 10.28 4.04 48.96
N ARG A 318 10.45 4.28 50.25
CA ARG A 318 9.37 4.75 51.12
C ARG A 318 9.08 6.24 50.87
N ARG A 319 7.81 6.61 50.69
CA ARG A 319 7.36 7.98 50.38
C ARG A 319 6.29 8.48 51.34
N PRO A 320 6.41 9.75 51.79
CA PRO A 320 5.43 10.35 52.69
C PRO A 320 4.11 10.66 51.95
N GLY A 321 3.00 10.28 52.56
CA GLY A 321 1.65 10.54 52.05
C GLY A 321 0.67 10.92 53.16
N TYR A 322 -0.56 11.26 52.75
CA TYR A 322 -1.68 11.51 53.62
C TYR A 322 -2.89 10.70 53.18
N LEU A 323 -3.53 9.99 54.10
CA LEU A 323 -4.76 9.26 53.85
C LEU A 323 -5.96 10.04 54.40
N GLY A 324 -6.88 10.41 53.52
CA GLY A 324 -8.14 11.03 53.89
C GLY A 324 -9.15 10.02 54.43
N ARG A 325 -9.73 10.30 55.59
CA ARG A 325 -10.86 9.56 56.18
C ARG A 325 -12.01 10.51 56.49
N ARG A 326 -13.22 10.09 56.13
CA ARG A 326 -14.44 10.85 56.44
C ARG A 326 -14.79 10.66 57.90
N VAL A 327 -15.01 11.76 58.61
CA VAL A 327 -15.51 11.76 59.98
C VAL A 327 -16.73 12.66 60.07
N THR A 328 -17.79 12.17 60.70
CA THR A 328 -18.97 12.98 61.00
C THR A 328 -18.72 13.73 62.31
N ARG A 329 -18.87 15.05 62.28
CA ARG A 329 -18.81 15.91 63.45
C ARG A 329 -20.17 16.56 63.67
N THR A 330 -20.45 16.93 64.91
CA THR A 330 -21.65 17.69 65.29
C THR A 330 -21.21 19.11 65.60
N ASN A 331 -21.86 20.11 65.01
CA ASN A 331 -21.59 21.51 65.34
C ASN A 331 -22.19 21.87 66.72
N SER A 332 -21.93 23.10 67.19
CA SER A 332 -22.47 23.62 68.45
C SER A 332 -24.00 23.72 68.49
N GLU A 333 -24.67 23.58 67.35
CA GLU A 333 -26.12 23.67 67.17
C GLU A 333 -26.78 22.28 67.02
N GLY A 334 -26.02 21.19 67.10
CA GLY A 334 -26.54 19.82 67.04
C GLY A 334 -26.62 19.21 65.64
N GLU A 335 -26.24 19.94 64.58
CA GLU A 335 -26.26 19.45 63.21
C GLU A 335 -25.04 18.60 62.87
N ARG A 336 -25.27 17.47 62.19
CA ARG A 336 -24.21 16.54 61.77
C ARG A 336 -23.68 16.93 60.39
N TYR A 337 -22.38 17.17 60.29
CA TYR A 337 -21.69 17.42 59.03
C TYR A 337 -20.52 16.43 58.85
N THR A 338 -20.25 16.03 57.61
CA THR A 338 -19.12 15.16 57.28
C THR A 338 -17.93 15.99 56.84
N THR A 339 -16.80 15.82 57.51
CA THR A 339 -15.53 16.45 57.12
C THR A 339 -14.48 15.39 56.83
N MET A 340 -13.48 15.74 56.02
CA MET A 340 -12.32 14.89 55.78
C MET A 340 -11.22 15.25 56.78
N ILE A 341 -10.66 14.26 57.47
CA ILE A 341 -9.41 14.40 58.22
C ILE A 341 -8.33 13.55 57.54
N TYR A 342 -7.07 13.91 57.73
CA TYR A 342 -5.95 13.34 57.00
C TYR A 342 -4.88 12.85 57.95
N ASP A 343 -4.58 11.56 57.89
CA ASP A 343 -3.55 10.93 58.69
C ASP A 343 -2.27 10.76 57.86
N LYS A 344 -1.09 10.98 58.47
CA LYS A 344 0.19 10.72 57.81
C LYS A 344 0.37 9.22 57.60
N VAL A 345 0.70 8.82 56.37
CA VAL A 345 0.90 7.41 56.00
C VAL A 345 2.11 7.25 55.09
N TRP A 346 2.80 6.13 55.19
CA TRP A 346 3.81 5.77 54.21
C TRP A 346 3.18 4.99 53.06
N TYR A 347 3.52 5.36 51.84
CA TYR A 347 3.37 4.50 50.67
C TYR A 347 4.76 4.19 50.10
N TYR A 348 4.83 3.37 49.07
CA TYR A 348 6.10 2.98 48.46
C TYR A 348 6.08 3.25 46.97
N ASP A 349 7.17 3.81 46.45
CA ASP A 349 7.49 3.72 45.03
C ASP A 349 8.32 2.46 44.80
N VAL A 350 8.04 1.74 43.73
CA VAL A 350 8.69 0.50 43.35
C VAL A 350 9.15 0.61 41.90
N GLU A 351 10.45 0.41 41.71
CA GLU A 351 11.10 0.48 40.40
C GLU A 351 11.88 -0.80 40.14
N GLN A 352 11.81 -1.33 38.92
CA GLN A 352 12.67 -2.41 38.45
C GLN A 352 12.81 -2.35 36.93
N THR A 353 13.96 -2.78 36.41
CA THR A 353 14.24 -2.85 34.98
C THR A 353 14.77 -4.23 34.63
N ILE A 354 14.43 -4.73 33.45
CA ILE A 354 15.08 -5.88 32.82
C ILE A 354 15.51 -5.47 31.41
N LYS A 355 16.71 -5.88 31.02
CA LYS A 355 17.26 -5.68 29.68
C LYS A 355 17.71 -7.01 29.13
N VAL A 356 17.33 -7.30 27.90
CA VAL A 356 17.84 -8.44 27.14
C VAL A 356 18.62 -7.90 25.96
N SER A 357 19.84 -8.35 25.73
CA SER A 357 20.67 -7.93 24.59
C SER A 357 21.32 -9.12 23.91
N ALA A 358 21.52 -9.02 22.60
CA ALA A 358 22.21 -10.05 21.82
C ALA A 358 23.04 -9.45 20.69
N ILE A 359 24.10 -10.18 20.32
CA ILE A 359 24.95 -9.88 19.17
C ILE A 359 24.97 -11.11 18.27
N LEU A 360 24.53 -10.94 17.04
CA LEU A 360 24.56 -11.96 15.98
C LEU A 360 25.53 -11.52 14.89
N GLN A 361 26.49 -12.36 14.56
CA GLN A 361 27.36 -12.14 13.40
C GLN A 361 26.98 -13.09 12.28
N PHE A 362 27.07 -12.62 11.04
CA PHE A 362 26.83 -13.47 9.89
C PHE A 362 27.67 -13.04 8.69
N LYS A 363 27.81 -13.98 7.74
CA LYS A 363 28.42 -13.74 6.45
C LYS A 363 27.74 -14.55 5.36
N LEU A 364 27.69 -13.95 4.18
CA LEU A 364 27.27 -14.57 2.93
C LEU A 364 28.53 -14.85 2.11
N VAL A 365 28.74 -16.11 1.74
CA VAL A 365 29.95 -16.56 1.05
C VAL A 365 29.59 -17.13 -0.32
N SER A 366 30.26 -16.66 -1.36
CA SER A 366 30.15 -17.21 -2.73
C SER A 366 30.64 -18.65 -2.75
N VAL A 367 29.85 -19.56 -3.32
CA VAL A 367 30.27 -20.97 -3.48
C VAL A 367 31.32 -21.11 -4.56
N GLU A 368 31.23 -20.30 -5.61
CA GLU A 368 32.13 -20.38 -6.76
C GLU A 368 33.53 -19.84 -6.44
N THR A 369 33.60 -18.68 -5.78
CA THR A 369 34.86 -17.96 -5.54
C THR A 369 35.37 -18.10 -4.12
N GLY A 370 34.52 -18.51 -3.17
CA GLY A 370 34.84 -18.46 -1.74
C GLY A 370 34.87 -17.05 -1.15
N GLU A 371 34.55 -16.02 -1.94
CA GLU A 371 34.59 -14.63 -1.49
C GLU A 371 33.42 -14.30 -0.55
N ILE A 372 33.68 -13.41 0.41
CA ILE A 372 32.65 -12.86 1.29
C ILE A 372 31.89 -11.79 0.50
N LEU A 373 30.63 -12.10 0.16
CA LEU A 373 29.71 -11.20 -0.54
C LEU A 373 29.10 -10.17 0.42
N LEU A 374 28.91 -10.56 1.68
CA LEU A 374 28.40 -9.70 2.75
C LEU A 374 28.87 -10.24 4.09
N THR A 375 29.20 -9.34 5.03
CA THR A 375 29.38 -9.69 6.44
C THR A 375 28.87 -8.55 7.30
N ASP A 376 28.22 -8.86 8.42
CA ASP A 376 27.75 -7.87 9.38
C ASP A 376 27.60 -8.45 10.79
N ALA A 377 27.53 -7.56 11.78
CA ALA A 377 27.29 -7.85 13.18
C ALA A 377 26.09 -7.05 13.69
N ILE A 378 24.96 -7.72 13.88
CA ILE A 378 23.73 -7.10 14.35
C ILE A 378 23.70 -7.15 15.87
N THR A 379 23.64 -5.98 16.50
CA THR A 379 23.40 -5.83 17.94
C THR A 379 21.96 -5.38 18.18
N VAL A 380 21.23 -6.09 19.02
CA VAL A 380 19.86 -5.75 19.42
C VAL A 380 19.74 -5.73 20.94
N SER A 381 18.82 -4.94 21.45
CA SER A 381 18.46 -4.97 22.86
C SER A 381 17.03 -4.52 23.11
N GLU A 382 16.33 -5.23 23.98
CA GLU A 382 15.01 -4.90 24.47
C GLU A 382 15.08 -4.56 25.96
N THR A 383 14.33 -3.55 26.39
CA THR A 383 14.29 -3.12 27.79
C THR A 383 12.85 -2.98 28.24
N ASP A 384 12.54 -3.54 29.41
CA ASP A 384 11.25 -3.39 30.06
C ASP A 384 11.44 -2.82 31.48
N GLU A 385 10.55 -1.91 31.87
CA GLU A 385 10.60 -1.26 33.17
C GLU A 385 9.24 -1.25 33.86
N ILE A 386 9.26 -1.38 35.19
CA ILE A 386 8.12 -1.10 36.05
C ILE A 386 8.48 0.06 36.96
N ASP A 387 7.57 1.02 37.04
CA ASP A 387 7.64 2.14 37.96
C ASP A 387 6.22 2.43 38.46
N TYR A 388 5.94 2.02 39.69
CA TYR A 388 4.60 2.09 40.27
C TYR A 388 4.63 2.47 41.75
N SER A 389 3.48 2.87 42.27
CA SER A 389 3.30 3.14 43.70
C SER A 389 2.42 2.08 44.34
N THR A 390 2.66 1.76 45.60
CA THR A 390 1.92 0.74 46.36
C THR A 390 1.58 1.25 47.74
N TYR A 391 0.36 0.95 48.18
CA TYR A 391 -0.15 1.26 49.50
C TYR A 391 -1.08 0.13 49.95
N SER A 392 -0.98 -0.29 51.22
CA SER A 392 -1.72 -1.44 51.74
C SER A 392 -3.17 -1.12 52.14
N GLY A 393 -3.56 0.16 52.20
CA GLY A 393 -4.91 0.60 52.54
C GLY A 393 -5.70 1.15 51.35
N GLU A 394 -6.88 1.74 51.61
CA GLU A 394 -7.69 2.40 50.58
C GLU A 394 -6.90 3.55 49.94
N THR A 395 -6.77 3.53 48.61
CA THR A 395 -5.99 4.51 47.85
C THR A 395 -6.80 5.71 47.36
N ARG A 396 -8.13 5.62 47.41
CA ARG A 396 -9.06 6.64 46.87
C ARG A 396 -8.74 8.05 47.36
N TYR A 397 -8.46 8.18 48.65
CA TYR A 397 -8.10 9.44 49.30
C TYR A 397 -6.64 9.46 49.76
N LEU A 398 -5.76 8.71 49.09
CA LEU A 398 -4.32 8.82 49.28
C LEU A 398 -3.79 10.03 48.49
N TYR A 399 -2.96 10.83 49.13
CA TYR A 399 -2.32 12.01 48.55
C TYR A 399 -0.82 11.97 48.84
N MET A 400 -0.02 12.50 47.92
CA MET A 400 1.39 12.74 48.19
C MET A 400 1.55 13.76 49.33
N GLY A 401 2.60 13.60 50.12
CA GLY A 401 2.89 14.46 51.24
C GLY A 401 4.33 14.91 51.23
N GLU A 402 4.60 16.01 51.92
CA GLU A 402 5.92 16.43 52.31
C GLU A 402 5.92 16.50 53.83
N TRP A 403 6.55 15.52 54.48
CA TRP A 403 6.74 15.46 55.92
C TRP A 403 7.88 14.49 56.24
N ARG A 404 8.54 14.67 57.39
CA ARG A 404 9.71 13.87 57.80
C ARG A 404 9.41 12.90 58.93
N ASN A 405 8.55 13.31 59.87
CA ASN A 405 8.17 12.52 61.03
C ASN A 405 6.67 12.19 60.97
N ILE A 406 6.33 10.91 61.13
CA ILE A 406 4.93 10.44 61.08
C ILE A 406 4.15 10.80 62.35
N SER A 407 4.81 10.81 63.51
CA SER A 407 4.16 10.94 64.81
C SER A 407 4.11 12.39 65.31
N THR A 408 5.00 13.25 64.84
CA THR A 408 5.10 14.64 65.32
C THR A 408 4.80 15.62 64.19
N PRO A 409 3.82 16.53 64.34
CA PRO A 409 3.63 17.64 63.42
C PRO A 409 4.86 18.56 63.40
N GLN A 410 5.30 18.95 62.20
CA GLN A 410 6.42 19.86 62.00
C GLN A 410 6.01 21.05 61.13
N ALA A 411 6.66 22.19 61.34
CA ALA A 411 6.53 23.34 60.46
C ALA A 411 7.04 22.95 59.05
N GLY A 412 6.15 23.00 58.06
CA GLY A 412 6.44 22.60 56.68
C GLY A 412 5.76 21.30 56.24
N ASP A 413 5.12 20.57 57.15
CA ASP A 413 4.30 19.41 56.79
C ASP A 413 3.13 19.84 55.88
N ARG A 414 3.09 19.33 54.65
CA ARG A 414 2.03 19.67 53.70
C ARG A 414 1.57 18.49 52.86
N ARG A 415 0.27 18.47 52.57
CA ARG A 415 -0.34 17.53 51.63
C ARG A 415 -0.38 18.16 50.23
N LEU A 416 0.08 17.44 49.23
CA LEU A 416 -0.01 17.84 47.83
C LEU A 416 -1.40 17.44 47.28
N SER A 417 -2.39 18.31 47.47
CA SER A 417 -3.78 18.08 47.02
C SER A 417 -4.14 18.76 45.71
N ASP A 418 -3.19 19.36 45.01
CA ASP A 418 -3.45 19.83 43.65
C ASP A 418 -3.80 18.65 42.72
N SER A 419 -4.59 18.94 41.69
CA SER A 419 -5.10 17.89 40.81
C SER A 419 -4.01 17.15 40.05
N ARG A 420 -2.87 17.78 39.77
CA ARG A 420 -1.76 17.16 39.03
C ARG A 420 -1.08 16.11 39.89
N SER A 421 -0.71 16.47 41.12
CA SER A 421 -0.12 15.57 42.10
C SER A 421 -1.03 14.37 42.39
N LYS A 422 -2.33 14.61 42.59
CA LYS A 422 -3.28 13.52 42.83
C LYS A 422 -3.36 12.54 41.66
N ARG A 423 -3.47 13.05 40.43
CA ARG A 423 -3.48 12.20 39.22
C ARG A 423 -2.19 11.41 39.08
N GLN A 424 -1.03 12.05 39.25
CA GLN A 424 0.26 11.37 39.16
C GLN A 424 0.35 10.19 40.12
N LEU A 425 -0.07 10.35 41.38
CA LEU A 425 -0.08 9.24 42.33
C LEU A 425 -1.10 8.17 41.95
N ASP A 426 -2.30 8.55 41.53
CA ASP A 426 -3.34 7.61 41.10
C ASP A 426 -2.94 6.78 39.89
N ASP A 427 -2.25 7.39 38.92
CA ASP A 427 -1.75 6.73 37.72
C ASP A 427 -0.65 5.72 38.10
N ARG A 428 0.27 6.11 39.00
CA ARG A 428 1.31 5.22 39.53
C ARG A 428 0.74 4.07 40.37
N LEU A 429 -0.34 4.28 41.11
CA LEU A 429 -1.02 3.23 41.87
C LEU A 429 -1.72 2.19 40.97
N LYS A 430 -2.06 2.58 39.73
CA LYS A 430 -2.69 1.72 38.72
C LYS A 430 -1.69 1.15 37.71
N ALA A 431 -0.44 1.61 37.73
CA ALA A 431 0.59 1.17 36.80
C ALA A 431 0.88 -0.33 36.92
N ARG A 432 1.40 -0.91 35.84
CA ARG A 432 1.80 -2.33 35.77
C ARG A 432 2.84 -2.64 36.85
N GLN A 433 2.66 -3.77 37.53
CA GLN A 433 3.47 -4.15 38.70
C GLN A 433 4.44 -5.30 38.43
N SER A 434 4.39 -5.90 37.25
CA SER A 434 5.22 -7.01 36.83
C SER A 434 5.97 -6.67 35.55
N LEU A 435 7.26 -6.99 35.52
CA LEU A 435 8.03 -6.98 34.28
C LEU A 435 7.53 -8.06 33.33
N ARG A 436 7.80 -7.86 32.04
CA ARG A 436 7.72 -8.91 31.02
C ARG A 436 8.64 -10.07 31.39
N SER A 437 8.29 -11.26 30.91
CA SER A 437 9.15 -12.43 31.10
C SER A 437 10.41 -12.31 30.23
N ASP A 438 11.52 -12.87 30.70
CA ASP A 438 12.75 -12.95 29.92
C ASP A 438 12.53 -13.73 28.62
N GLU A 439 11.69 -14.77 28.65
CA GLU A 439 11.35 -15.56 27.45
C GLU A 439 10.64 -14.73 26.38
N GLU A 440 9.64 -13.93 26.76
CA GLU A 440 8.92 -13.04 25.85
C GLU A 440 9.89 -12.04 25.19
N MET A 441 10.78 -11.43 25.96
CA MET A 441 11.76 -10.47 25.46
C MET A 441 12.80 -11.13 24.54
N LYS A 442 13.28 -12.33 24.88
CA LYS A 442 14.18 -13.11 24.01
C LYS A 442 13.51 -13.45 22.67
N GLN A 443 12.22 -13.84 22.67
CA GLN A 443 11.49 -14.14 21.44
C GLN A 443 11.36 -12.93 20.50
N GLU A 444 11.20 -11.73 21.07
CA GLU A 444 11.24 -10.49 20.29
C GLU A 444 12.62 -10.23 19.71
N LEU A 445 13.69 -10.37 20.51
CA LEU A 445 15.07 -10.26 20.01
C LEU A 445 15.34 -11.21 18.84
N TYR A 446 14.97 -12.49 18.96
CA TYR A 446 15.18 -13.47 17.88
C TYR A 446 14.41 -13.09 16.61
N THR A 447 13.22 -12.50 16.77
CA THR A 447 12.41 -12.02 15.66
C THR A 447 13.07 -10.82 14.99
N ASP A 448 13.55 -9.83 15.74
CA ASP A 448 14.25 -8.67 15.21
C ASP A 448 15.57 -9.07 14.51
N LEU A 449 16.39 -9.91 15.15
CA LEU A 449 17.61 -10.44 14.57
C LEU A 449 17.37 -11.15 13.24
N SER A 450 16.46 -12.12 13.24
CA SER A 450 16.17 -12.91 12.03
C SER A 450 15.59 -12.08 10.90
N GLN A 451 14.80 -11.05 11.22
CA GLN A 451 14.26 -10.12 10.23
C GLN A 451 15.37 -9.26 9.61
N ARG A 452 16.24 -8.67 10.44
CA ARG A 452 17.35 -7.83 9.97
C ARG A 452 18.34 -8.60 9.11
N VAL A 453 18.69 -9.83 9.48
CA VAL A 453 19.54 -10.70 8.64
C VAL A 453 18.85 -10.96 7.30
N ALA A 454 17.60 -11.44 7.31
CA ALA A 454 16.88 -11.75 6.08
C ALA A 454 16.77 -10.53 5.15
N ASP A 455 16.54 -9.34 5.69
CA ASP A 455 16.46 -8.10 4.91
C ASP A 455 17.81 -7.69 4.34
N GLN A 456 18.90 -7.83 5.09
CA GLN A 456 20.25 -7.56 4.59
C GLN A 456 20.64 -8.54 3.48
N ILE A 457 20.40 -9.84 3.68
CA ILE A 457 20.65 -10.87 2.66
C ILE A 457 19.83 -10.60 1.41
N TYR A 458 18.53 -10.30 1.55
CA TYR A 458 17.67 -10.05 0.41
C TYR A 458 18.10 -8.80 -0.38
N ARG A 459 18.49 -7.71 0.30
CA ARG A 459 19.03 -6.51 -0.35
C ARG A 459 20.30 -6.81 -1.15
N THR A 460 21.25 -7.57 -0.58
CA THR A 460 22.46 -7.96 -1.30
C THR A 460 22.13 -8.88 -2.49
N PHE A 461 21.20 -9.82 -2.33
CA PHE A 461 20.72 -10.68 -3.43
C PHE A 461 20.12 -9.87 -4.59
N LEU A 462 19.43 -8.76 -4.32
CA LEU A 462 18.91 -7.87 -5.37
C LEU A 462 20.04 -7.14 -6.12
N GLN A 463 21.14 -6.82 -5.46
CA GLN A 463 22.28 -6.10 -6.06
C GLN A 463 23.23 -6.98 -6.88
N ILE A 464 23.23 -8.30 -6.66
CA ILE A 464 24.16 -9.23 -7.33
C ILE A 464 23.73 -9.56 -8.77
N GLU A 465 22.46 -9.34 -9.13
CA GLU A 465 21.91 -9.77 -10.44
C GLU A 465 21.15 -8.67 -11.22
N ASP A 466 21.28 -7.40 -10.80
CA ASP A 466 21.08 -6.21 -11.65
C ASP A 466 22.47 -5.69 -12.06
#